data_AF-A0A6I9YT00-F1
#
_entry.id   AF-A0A6I9YT00-F1
#
_cell.length_a   1.000
_cell.length_b   1.000
_cell.length_c   1.000
_cell.angle_alpha   90.00
_cell.angle_beta   90.00
_cell.angle_gamma   90.00
#
_symmetry.space_group_name_H-M   'P 1'
#
loop_
_entity.id
_entity.type
_entity.pdbx_description
1 polymer ?
#
loop_
_entity_poly.entity_id
_entity_poly.type
_entity_poly.pdbx_seq_one_letter_code
_entity_poly.pdbx_strand_id
1 'polypeptide(L)'
;MLRSRLPSVSVGGEYGKGLFGREMGPLQDQLCHGEYDLLKFAPMLESDFVQVSKRGEVIDVHNQIQTVTVAVACTSPSLLVPNVLLLARSIFPPEEPLTKLKSFFHPRRPAKRYELTRLFPLCLVRISIHNPEKKQLRFKLASGRTFYLQLCPQPSTQEDI
;
A
#
# COMPACT_ATOMS: atom_id res chain seq x y z
N MET A 1 41.38 -9.59 -0.20
CA MET A 1 40.10 -10.29 -0.44
C MET A 1 39.09 -9.87 0.63
N LEU A 2 38.22 -8.89 0.35
CA LEU A 2 37.14 -8.54 1.28
C LEU A 2 35.96 -9.50 1.06
N ARG A 3 35.69 -10.35 2.06
CA ARG A 3 34.45 -11.13 2.13
C ARG A 3 33.32 -10.21 2.59
N SER A 4 32.48 -9.75 1.67
CA SER A 4 31.21 -9.12 2.01
C SER A 4 30.28 -10.18 2.62
N ARG A 5 29.94 -10.01 3.90
CA ARG A 5 28.89 -10.80 4.56
C ARG A 5 27.55 -10.44 3.92
N LEU A 6 26.92 -11.40 3.25
CA LEU A 6 25.52 -11.29 2.87
C LEU A 6 24.66 -11.34 4.14
N PRO A 7 23.62 -10.50 4.28
CA PRO A 7 22.67 -10.64 5.38
C PRO A 7 21.93 -11.96 5.21
N SER A 8 22.14 -12.88 6.14
CA SER A 8 21.37 -14.12 6.24
C SER A 8 19.98 -13.80 6.78
N VAL A 9 18.97 -13.86 5.92
CA VAL A 9 17.58 -13.88 6.35
C VAL A 9 17.33 -15.23 7.04
N SER A 10 17.21 -15.21 8.37
CA SER A 10 16.75 -16.36 9.14
C SER A 10 15.30 -16.65 8.75
N VAL A 11 15.08 -17.84 8.19
CA VAL A 11 13.74 -18.43 8.04
C VAL A 11 13.27 -18.82 9.44
N GLY A 12 12.71 -17.86 10.16
CA GLY A 12 12.25 -18.05 11.53
C GLY A 12 11.23 -16.97 11.93
N GLY A 13 9.95 -17.25 11.70
CA GLY A 13 8.84 -16.68 12.47
C GLY A 13 8.55 -15.17 12.36
N GLU A 14 8.52 -14.59 11.16
CA GLU A 14 8.05 -13.20 10.95
C GLU A 14 6.58 -13.14 10.47
N TYR A 15 5.66 -13.80 11.16
CA TYR A 15 4.23 -13.60 10.93
C TYR A 15 3.82 -12.26 11.54
N GLY A 16 3.87 -11.17 10.76
CA GLY A 16 3.40 -9.85 11.20
C GLY A 16 4.31 -8.66 10.89
N LYS A 17 5.45 -8.86 10.23
CA LYS A 17 6.34 -7.76 9.82
C LYS A 17 6.21 -7.51 8.31
N GLY A 18 5.84 -6.28 7.96
CA GLY A 18 5.90 -5.75 6.60
C GLY A 18 7.35 -5.48 6.16
N LEU A 19 7.49 -4.91 4.96
CA LEU A 19 8.81 -4.66 4.38
C LEU A 19 9.62 -3.67 5.26
N PHE A 20 10.92 -3.91 5.41
CA PHE A 20 11.83 -3.12 6.27
C PHE A 20 11.49 -3.16 7.78
N GLY A 21 10.85 -4.22 8.25
CA GLY A 21 10.49 -4.36 9.67
C GLY A 21 9.37 -3.41 10.11
N ARG A 22 8.67 -2.79 9.16
CA ARG A 22 7.52 -1.95 9.41
C ARG A 22 6.28 -2.81 9.70
N GLU A 23 5.30 -2.30 10.42
CA GLU A 23 4.05 -3.02 10.63
C GLU A 23 3.29 -3.24 9.31
N MET A 24 2.54 -4.33 9.23
CA MET A 24 1.68 -4.62 8.08
C MET A 24 0.58 -3.56 7.98
N GLY A 25 0.40 -3.02 6.77
CA GLY A 25 -0.70 -2.11 6.50
C GLY A 25 -2.02 -2.84 6.22
N PRO A 26 -3.17 -2.12 6.24
CA PRO A 26 -4.49 -2.72 6.02
C PRO A 26 -4.65 -3.45 4.68
N LEU A 27 -4.02 -2.98 3.59
CA LEU A 27 -4.09 -3.68 2.30
C LEU A 27 -3.29 -4.99 2.35
N GLN A 28 -2.09 -4.97 2.91
CA GLN A 28 -1.29 -6.18 3.13
C GLN A 28 -2.02 -7.21 4.01
N ASP A 29 -2.64 -6.78 5.11
CA ASP A 29 -3.43 -7.64 6.00
C ASP A 29 -4.61 -8.30 5.26
N GLN A 30 -5.32 -7.53 4.42
CA GLN A 30 -6.39 -8.08 3.60
C GLN A 30 -5.87 -9.13 2.60
N LEU A 31 -4.74 -8.85 1.94
CA LEU A 31 -4.17 -9.76 0.93
C LEU A 31 -3.67 -11.07 1.56
N CYS A 32 -3.23 -11.05 2.82
CA CYS A 32 -2.87 -12.24 3.58
C CYS A 32 -4.03 -13.24 3.75
N HIS A 33 -5.26 -12.74 3.75
CA HIS A 33 -6.48 -13.54 3.87
C HIS A 33 -7.27 -13.61 2.56
N GLY A 34 -6.71 -13.08 1.47
CA GLY A 34 -7.38 -12.94 0.17
C GLY A 34 -7.16 -14.10 -0.79
N GLU A 35 -7.69 -13.91 -2.00
CA GLU A 35 -7.64 -14.87 -3.12
C GLU A 35 -6.33 -14.83 -3.93
N TYR A 36 -5.47 -13.84 -3.70
CA TYR A 36 -4.25 -13.63 -4.48
C TYR A 36 -3.08 -14.38 -3.84
N ASP A 37 -2.91 -15.65 -4.18
CA ASP A 37 -1.84 -16.51 -3.62
C ASP A 37 -0.44 -15.88 -3.73
N LEU A 38 -0.15 -15.21 -4.84
CA LEU A 38 1.13 -14.52 -5.08
C LEU A 38 1.40 -13.39 -4.07
N LEU A 39 0.36 -12.78 -3.51
CA LEU A 39 0.44 -11.62 -2.62
C LEU A 39 0.22 -11.97 -1.15
N LYS A 40 -0.22 -13.20 -0.84
CA LYS A 40 -0.63 -13.64 0.50
C LYS A 40 0.44 -13.41 1.57
N PHE A 41 1.69 -13.69 1.22
CA PHE A 41 2.83 -13.52 2.11
C PHE A 41 3.85 -12.54 1.54
N ALA A 42 3.46 -11.76 0.54
CA ALA A 42 4.35 -10.79 -0.09
C ALA A 42 4.63 -9.65 0.89
N PRO A 43 5.89 -9.42 1.28
CA PRO A 43 6.23 -8.23 2.04
C PRO A 43 6.03 -7.00 1.15
N MET A 44 5.44 -5.94 1.70
CA MET A 44 5.18 -4.72 0.94
C MET A 44 5.28 -3.45 1.79
N LEU A 45 5.42 -2.32 1.11
CA LEU A 45 5.15 -1.00 1.66
C LEU A 45 3.91 -0.44 0.99
N GLU A 46 3.01 0.16 1.76
CA GLU A 46 1.79 0.78 1.25
C GLU A 46 1.57 2.19 1.79
N SER A 47 0.85 3.00 1.03
CA SER A 47 0.38 4.30 1.47
C SER A 47 -0.79 4.79 0.65
N ASP A 48 -1.56 5.70 1.24
CA ASP A 48 -2.68 6.36 0.59
C ASP A 48 -2.22 7.63 -0.13
N PHE A 49 -2.72 7.85 -1.34
CA PHE A 49 -2.39 8.97 -2.19
C PHE A 49 -3.66 9.58 -2.80
N VAL A 50 -3.58 10.84 -3.20
CA VAL A 50 -4.56 11.50 -4.08
C VAL A 50 -3.91 11.84 -5.41
N GLN A 51 -4.66 11.70 -6.50
CA GLN A 51 -4.14 12.09 -7.79
C GLN A 51 -4.13 13.61 -7.95
N VAL A 52 -3.01 14.13 -8.45
CA VAL A 52 -2.84 15.56 -8.71
C VAL A 52 -2.48 15.81 -10.18
N SER A 53 -2.75 17.02 -10.64
CA SER A 53 -2.31 17.52 -11.94
C SER A 53 -0.79 17.67 -11.95
N LYS A 54 -0.19 17.85 -13.13
CA LYS A 54 1.24 18.18 -13.24
C LYS A 54 1.60 19.47 -12.49
N ARG A 55 0.65 20.39 -12.33
CA ARG A 55 0.79 21.64 -11.56
C ARG A 55 0.65 21.43 -10.05
N GLY A 56 0.28 20.23 -9.63
CA GLY A 56 0.11 19.87 -8.22
C GLY A 56 -1.27 20.22 -7.66
N GLU A 57 -2.27 20.44 -8.50
CA GLU A 57 -3.67 20.66 -8.10
C GLU A 57 -4.36 19.31 -7.95
N VAL A 58 -5.22 19.12 -6.94
CA VAL A 58 -5.96 17.87 -6.78
C VAL A 58 -6.89 17.66 -7.98
N ILE A 59 -6.86 16.47 -8.56
CA ILE A 59 -7.78 16.09 -9.62
C ILE A 59 -9.05 15.59 -8.94
N ASP A 60 -10.07 16.41 -8.98
CA ASP A 60 -11.41 16.06 -8.52
C ASP A 60 -12.24 15.52 -9.69
N VAL A 61 -12.76 14.30 -9.54
CA VAL A 61 -13.65 13.67 -10.51
C VAL A 61 -15.02 13.54 -9.85
N HIS A 62 -15.99 14.37 -10.29
CA HIS A 62 -17.35 14.45 -9.74
C HIS A 62 -17.47 14.95 -8.28
N ASN A 63 -16.66 15.94 -7.88
CA ASN A 63 -16.67 16.54 -6.54
C ASN A 63 -16.32 15.54 -5.42
N GLN A 64 -15.54 14.52 -5.76
CA GLN A 64 -15.00 13.50 -4.87
C GLN A 64 -13.51 13.30 -5.13
N ILE A 65 -12.71 13.61 -4.10
CA ILE A 65 -11.29 13.29 -4.09
C ILE A 65 -11.16 11.77 -3.95
N GLN A 66 -10.73 11.09 -5.01
CA GLN A 66 -10.52 9.65 -4.97
C GLN A 66 -9.14 9.32 -4.43
N THR A 67 -9.10 8.83 -3.19
CA THR A 67 -7.90 8.25 -2.60
C THR A 67 -7.59 6.91 -3.25
N VAL A 68 -6.33 6.71 -3.62
CA VAL A 68 -5.78 5.46 -4.12
C VAL A 68 -4.71 4.96 -3.16
N THR A 69 -4.79 3.70 -2.77
CA THR A 69 -3.73 3.03 -2.01
C THR A 69 -2.73 2.49 -2.99
N VAL A 70 -1.47 2.90 -2.85
CA VAL A 70 -0.34 2.43 -3.66
C VAL A 70 0.51 1.53 -2.79
N ALA A 71 0.85 0.34 -3.28
CA ALA A 71 1.79 -0.55 -2.61
C ALA A 71 2.91 -1.02 -3.54
N VAL A 72 4.11 -1.21 -2.99
CA VAL A 72 5.23 -1.89 -3.66
C VAL A 72 5.51 -3.19 -2.93
N ALA A 73 5.47 -4.31 -3.64
CA ALA A 73 5.54 -5.64 -3.06
C ALA A 73 6.63 -6.51 -3.68
N CYS A 74 7.13 -7.48 -2.90
CA CYS A 74 7.98 -8.56 -3.39
C CYS A 74 7.10 -9.79 -3.65
N THR A 75 6.88 -10.14 -4.92
CA THR A 75 6.02 -11.30 -5.26
C THR A 75 6.74 -12.65 -5.16
N SER A 76 8.04 -12.64 -4.91
CA SER A 76 8.81 -13.86 -4.69
C SER A 76 9.55 -13.74 -3.36
N PRO A 77 9.47 -14.76 -2.48
CA PRO A 77 10.17 -14.77 -1.21
C PRO A 77 11.70 -14.79 -1.39
N SER A 78 12.20 -15.16 -2.57
CA SER A 78 13.63 -15.13 -2.89
C SER A 78 14.14 -13.76 -3.36
N LEU A 79 13.25 -12.81 -3.66
CA LEU A 79 13.63 -11.47 -4.12
C LEU A 79 13.76 -10.52 -2.93
N LEU A 80 14.96 -9.96 -2.77
CA LEU A 80 15.26 -8.95 -1.74
C LEU A 80 14.81 -7.54 -2.11
N VAL A 81 14.16 -7.37 -3.27
CA VAL A 81 13.72 -6.06 -3.79
C VAL A 81 12.27 -6.15 -4.30
N PRO A 82 11.45 -5.12 -4.06
CA PRO A 82 10.12 -5.05 -4.64
C PRO A 82 10.17 -5.09 -6.16
N ASN A 83 9.25 -5.84 -6.77
CA ASN A 83 9.19 -6.04 -8.21
C ASN A 83 7.80 -5.72 -8.81
N VAL A 84 6.78 -5.48 -7.99
CA VAL A 84 5.44 -5.10 -8.45
C VAL A 84 4.93 -3.86 -7.72
N LEU A 85 4.24 -2.99 -8.45
CA LEU A 85 3.44 -1.88 -7.95
C LEU A 85 1.95 -2.29 -8.00
N LEU A 86 1.24 -2.15 -6.89
CA LEU A 86 -0.18 -2.42 -6.76
C LEU A 86 -0.92 -1.10 -6.59
N LEU A 87 -2.09 -0.98 -7.24
CA LEU A 87 -3.05 0.10 -6.98
C LEU A 87 -4.34 -0.51 -6.46
N ALA A 88 -4.79 -0.05 -5.30
CA ALA A 88 -6.03 -0.46 -4.70
C ALA A 88 -6.94 0.74 -4.45
N ARG A 89 -8.25 0.52 -4.56
CA ARG A 89 -9.28 1.46 -4.15
C ARG A 89 -9.86 0.98 -2.83
N SER A 90 -9.99 1.90 -1.88
CA SER A 90 -10.77 1.64 -0.67
C SER A 90 -12.26 1.53 -1.02
N ILE A 91 -12.89 0.46 -0.59
CA ILE A 91 -14.32 0.26 -0.63
C ILE A 91 -14.84 0.17 0.81
N PHE A 92 -15.88 0.95 1.11
CA PHE A 92 -16.61 0.78 2.37
C PHE A 92 -17.59 -0.38 2.15
N PRO A 93 -17.57 -1.42 2.99
CA PRO A 93 -18.61 -2.43 2.92
C PRO A 93 -19.97 -1.75 3.15
N PRO A 94 -21.06 -2.24 2.51
CA PRO A 94 -22.40 -1.84 2.89
C PRO A 94 -22.56 -2.07 4.40
N GLU A 95 -23.13 -1.11 5.12
CA GLU A 95 -23.48 -1.27 6.54
C GLU A 95 -24.41 -2.49 6.68
N GLU A 96 -23.86 -3.66 7.04
CA GLU A 96 -24.67 -4.81 7.43
C GLU A 96 -25.28 -4.51 8.80
N PRO A 97 -26.62 -4.59 8.97
CA PRO A 97 -27.24 -4.32 10.25
C PRO A 97 -26.71 -5.28 11.32
N LEU A 98 -25.98 -4.73 12.27
CA LEU A 98 -25.35 -5.45 13.38
C LEU A 98 -26.39 -6.29 14.15
N THR A 99 -26.37 -7.61 13.98
CA THR A 99 -26.95 -8.52 14.97
C THR A 99 -26.18 -8.36 16.29
N LYS A 100 -26.84 -7.74 17.27
CA LYS A 100 -26.31 -7.22 18.55
C LYS A 100 -25.67 -8.24 19.52
N LEU A 101 -25.36 -9.47 19.10
CA LEU A 101 -24.92 -10.53 20.00
C LEU A 101 -23.41 -10.84 19.99
N LYS A 102 -22.61 -10.31 19.04
CA LYS A 102 -21.18 -10.68 18.92
C LYS A 102 -20.16 -9.59 19.29
N SER A 103 -20.58 -8.41 19.76
CA SER A 103 -19.70 -7.24 19.93
C SER A 103 -19.16 -7.00 21.36
N PHE A 104 -19.34 -7.91 22.31
CA PHE A 104 -18.92 -7.66 23.70
C PHE A 104 -17.43 -7.89 23.99
N PHE A 105 -16.66 -8.47 23.05
CA PHE A 105 -15.24 -8.77 23.31
C PHE A 105 -14.24 -8.01 22.45
N HIS A 106 -14.60 -7.45 21.29
CA HIS A 106 -13.77 -6.45 20.57
C HIS A 106 -14.66 -5.63 19.62
N PRO A 107 -14.77 -4.30 19.76
CA PRO A 107 -15.36 -3.46 18.72
C PRO A 107 -14.36 -3.37 17.57
N ARG A 108 -14.31 -4.42 16.72
CA ARG A 108 -13.60 -4.33 15.45
C ARG A 108 -14.37 -3.34 14.59
N ARG A 109 -13.81 -2.15 14.37
CA ARG A 109 -14.26 -1.24 13.30
C ARG A 109 -14.41 -2.07 12.02
N PRO A 110 -15.45 -1.83 11.19
CA PRO A 110 -15.57 -2.54 9.92
C PRO A 110 -14.27 -2.34 9.15
N ALA A 111 -13.59 -3.46 8.86
CA ALA A 111 -12.30 -3.41 8.21
C ALA A 111 -12.48 -2.75 6.84
N LYS A 112 -11.79 -1.62 6.62
CA LYS A 112 -11.71 -0.95 5.32
C LYS A 112 -11.31 -2.01 4.30
N ARG A 113 -12.18 -2.30 3.34
CA ARG A 113 -11.93 -3.31 2.32
C ARG A 113 -11.29 -2.64 1.12
N TYR A 114 -10.44 -3.37 0.41
CA TYR A 114 -9.68 -2.89 -0.73
C TYR A 114 -10.02 -3.71 -1.97
N GLU A 115 -10.22 -3.02 -3.07
CA GLU A 115 -10.33 -3.61 -4.39
C GLU A 115 -9.00 -3.36 -5.13
N LEU A 116 -8.28 -4.42 -5.50
CA LEU A 116 -7.12 -4.30 -6.37
C LEU A 116 -7.59 -3.90 -7.77
N THR A 117 -7.16 -2.74 -8.24
CA THR A 117 -7.58 -2.21 -9.54
C THR A 117 -6.53 -2.41 -10.62
N ARG A 118 -5.23 -2.37 -10.25
CA ARG A 118 -4.12 -2.51 -11.20
C ARG A 118 -2.89 -3.11 -10.54
N LEU A 119 -2.11 -3.83 -11.37
CA LEU A 119 -0.80 -4.34 -11.04
C LEU A 119 0.17 -3.96 -12.16
N PHE A 120 1.34 -3.43 -11.80
CA PHE A 120 2.38 -3.07 -12.76
C PHE A 120 3.73 -3.67 -12.34
N PRO A 121 4.43 -4.40 -13.24
CA PRO A 121 5.83 -4.74 -13.01
C PRO A 121 6.65 -3.47 -12.82
N LEU A 122 7.45 -3.39 -11.74
CA LEU A 122 8.24 -2.20 -11.44
C LEU A 122 9.30 -1.90 -12.50
N CYS A 123 9.77 -2.89 -13.25
CA CYS A 123 10.64 -2.66 -14.41
C CYS A 123 10.00 -1.81 -15.52
N LEU A 124 8.67 -1.68 -15.52
CA LEU A 124 7.90 -0.86 -16.47
C LEU A 124 7.42 0.47 -15.87
N VAL A 125 7.83 0.79 -14.63
CA VAL A 125 7.40 2.00 -13.91
C VAL A 125 8.61 2.77 -13.41
N ARG A 126 8.76 4.01 -13.87
CA ARG A 126 9.72 4.95 -13.30
C ARG A 126 9.04 5.80 -12.23
N ILE A 127 9.48 5.64 -10.98
CA ILE A 127 9.05 6.45 -9.83
C ILE A 127 10.08 7.55 -9.60
N SER A 128 9.63 8.78 -9.35
CA SER A 128 10.49 9.93 -9.10
C SER A 128 9.81 10.94 -8.20
N ILE A 129 10.59 11.76 -7.48
CA ILE A 129 10.05 12.86 -6.69
C ILE A 129 9.64 13.99 -7.64
N HIS A 130 8.40 14.47 -7.51
CA HIS A 130 7.88 15.61 -8.28
C HIS A 130 7.98 16.90 -7.48
N ASN A 131 7.52 16.89 -6.23
CA ASN A 131 7.64 18.00 -5.30
C ASN A 131 7.86 17.43 -3.89
N PRO A 132 9.05 17.57 -3.29
CA PRO A 132 9.35 17.01 -1.98
C PRO A 132 8.57 17.71 -0.86
N GLU A 133 8.41 19.03 -0.91
CA GLU A 133 7.71 19.83 0.10
C GLU A 133 6.25 19.40 0.24
N LYS A 134 5.58 19.20 -0.90
CA LYS A 134 4.20 18.72 -0.97
C LYS A 134 4.08 17.20 -0.90
N LYS A 135 5.19 16.46 -0.73
CA LYS A 135 5.25 14.99 -0.74
C LYS A 135 4.59 14.37 -1.98
N GLN A 136 4.89 14.93 -3.15
CA GLN A 136 4.35 14.50 -4.44
C GLN A 136 5.34 13.64 -5.21
N LEU A 137 4.85 12.52 -5.72
CA LEU A 137 5.57 11.57 -6.55
C LEU A 137 5.04 11.60 -7.99
N ARG A 138 5.93 11.29 -8.93
CA ARG A 138 5.62 11.08 -10.33
C ARG A 138 5.87 9.62 -10.70
N PHE A 139 4.87 8.99 -11.29
CA PHE A 139 4.90 7.64 -11.85
C PHE A 139 4.82 7.74 -13.36
N LYS A 140 5.86 7.31 -14.07
CA LYS A 140 5.86 7.24 -15.54
C LYS A 140 5.90 5.77 -15.97
N LEU A 141 4.87 5.34 -16.69
CA LEU A 141 4.79 4.01 -17.26
C LEU A 141 5.63 3.92 -18.55
N ALA A 142 6.06 2.71 -18.91
CA ALA A 142 6.74 2.43 -20.17
C ALA A 142 5.91 2.87 -21.41
N SER A 143 4.58 2.89 -21.30
CA SER A 143 3.67 3.41 -22.33
C SER A 143 3.73 4.93 -22.54
N GLY A 144 4.54 5.65 -21.74
CA GLY A 144 4.64 7.11 -21.77
C GLY A 144 3.62 7.83 -20.87
N ARG A 145 2.56 7.14 -20.43
CA ARG A 145 1.57 7.70 -19.49
C ARG A 145 2.24 8.11 -18.18
N THR A 146 1.89 9.29 -17.69
CA THR A 146 2.46 9.85 -16.45
C THR A 146 1.33 10.19 -15.48
N PHE A 147 1.49 9.79 -14.22
CA PHE A 147 0.61 10.11 -13.11
C PHE A 147 1.39 10.87 -12.05
N TYR A 148 0.73 11.84 -11.42
CA TYR A 148 1.27 12.58 -10.29
C TYR A 148 0.39 12.29 -9.09
N LEU A 149 1.00 11.87 -7.99
CA LEU A 149 0.31 11.45 -6.78
C LEU A 149 0.86 12.23 -5.59
N GLN A 150 -0.02 12.78 -4.76
CA GLN A 150 0.34 13.40 -3.49
C GLN A 150 0.07 12.44 -2.35
N LEU A 151 1.07 12.24 -1.49
CA LEU A 151 0.94 11.39 -0.30
C LEU A 151 -0.09 11.99 0.67
N CYS A 152 -1.05 11.17 1.11
CA CYS A 152 -1.98 11.55 2.16
C CYS A 152 -1.25 11.66 3.52
N PRO A 153 -1.64 12.59 4.40
CA PRO A 153 -1.16 12.59 5.77
C PRO A 153 -1.48 11.25 6.43
N GLN A 154 -0.51 10.62 7.09
CA GLN A 154 -0.83 9.51 7.97
C GLN A 154 -1.63 10.06 9.15
N PRO A 155 -2.76 9.44 9.55
CA PRO A 155 -3.40 9.80 10.79
C PRO A 155 -2.39 9.55 11.90
N SER A 156 -1.98 10.61 12.59
CA SER A 156 -1.07 10.51 13.73
C SER A 156 -1.59 9.46 14.69
N THR A 157 -0.78 8.44 15.00
CA THR A 157 -0.97 7.68 16.23
C THR A 157 -0.94 8.70 17.34
N GLN A 158 -2.06 8.88 18.02
CA GLN A 158 -2.19 9.75 19.17
C GLN A 158 -1.23 9.20 20.23
N GLU A 159 -0.04 9.80 20.34
CA GLU A 159 0.79 9.67 21.52
C GLU A 159 0.11 10.53 22.59
N ASP A 160 -0.67 9.86 23.45
CA ASP A 160 -1.14 10.46 24.69
C ASP A 160 0.11 10.88 25.51
N ILE A 161 0.22 12.19 25.77
CA ILE A 161 1.15 12.77 26.75
C ILE A 161 0.53 12.64 28.14
#